data_AF-A0A316PUF7-F1
#
_entry.id   AF-A0A316PUF7-F1
#
_cell.length_a   1.000
_cell.length_b   1.000
_cell.length_c   1.000
_cell.angle_alpha   90.00
_cell.angle_beta   90.00
_cell.angle_gamma   90.00
#
_symmetry.space_group_name_H-M   'P 1'
#
loop_
_entity.id
_entity.type
_entity.pdbx_description
1 polymer ?
#
loop_
_entity_poly.entity_id
_entity_poly.type
_entity_poly.pdbx_seq_one_letter_code
_entity_poly.pdbx_strand_id
1 'polypeptide(L)'
;MTEAEKNRSSLIAYFESGSKDNDQKLGVEVEHFIIVSSDGTPFTYAAQGSIPGVHEVLEHLLSTYPIIYQNSEGELIGCANEEASITLEPSSQIEISIAPFSEVARIEAAYEHFRAAIDPFLCAHGAKLVNAGYHPTRKAEELTLIPKERYRLMDKHFADLGTLGLRMMRASASTQVSIDYTSEADAVRKMRIASALAPILGAIADNVAVYEREVGAYPLVRLAVWRNVDDDRCGVVPGVFKPGFGFGAYADWLLSTSPIFINAKQPDGTIVEQAESTRSAAEIYKNTAMTKADIEHLISMFWPDVRLKRFVEIRPADSLPQEYLTGYAALIKGLFYSEESMRALEQEFGVRKDIQGEDIWPLDERAVEDAIDAIRSRGYEARFYGEKAKSLRDWIELLFNLARTALSENERSYLKGIEAFALSKAWKLNG
;
A
#
# COMPACT_ATOMS: atom_id res chain seq x y z
N MET A 1 16.68 -13.69 29.46
CA MET A 1 15.83 -13.02 28.47
C MET A 1 14.38 -13.24 28.87
N THR A 2 13.66 -12.17 29.19
CA THR A 2 12.21 -12.17 29.45
C THR A 2 11.44 -12.55 28.18
N GLU A 3 10.16 -12.92 28.28
CA GLU A 3 9.36 -13.25 27.09
C GLU A 3 9.16 -12.03 26.18
N ALA A 4 9.02 -10.84 26.76
CA ALA A 4 8.99 -9.58 26.01
C ALA A 4 10.26 -9.37 25.15
N GLU A 5 11.45 -9.63 25.72
CA GLU A 5 12.71 -9.54 24.97
C GLU A 5 12.81 -10.59 23.85
N LYS A 6 12.23 -11.80 24.06
CA LYS A 6 12.13 -12.82 23.01
C LYS A 6 11.20 -12.39 21.89
N ASN A 7 10.02 -11.84 22.21
CA ASN A 7 9.07 -11.37 21.20
C ASN A 7 9.65 -10.25 20.34
N ARG A 8 10.35 -9.30 20.96
CA ARG A 8 11.12 -8.28 20.23
C ARG A 8 12.16 -8.92 19.31
N SER A 9 12.93 -9.88 19.81
CA SER A 9 13.92 -10.62 19.00
C SER A 9 13.27 -11.39 17.85
N SER A 10 12.09 -11.96 18.05
CA SER A 10 11.33 -12.67 17.00
C SER A 10 10.84 -11.74 15.88
N LEU A 11 10.40 -10.53 16.22
CA LEU A 11 10.07 -9.50 15.23
C LEU A 11 11.30 -9.09 14.42
N ILE A 12 12.43 -8.85 15.07
CA ILE A 12 13.70 -8.53 14.39
C ILE A 12 14.10 -9.68 13.45
N ALA A 13 14.10 -10.91 13.95
CA ALA A 13 14.41 -12.09 13.15
C ALA A 13 13.45 -12.29 11.96
N TYR A 14 12.17 -11.91 12.13
CA TYR A 14 11.21 -11.92 11.02
C TYR A 14 11.65 -10.97 9.89
N PHE A 15 12.07 -9.75 10.21
CA PHE A 15 12.59 -8.80 9.21
C PHE A 15 13.94 -9.26 8.64
N GLU A 16 14.85 -9.78 9.45
CA GLU A 16 16.12 -10.33 8.98
C GLU A 16 15.91 -11.45 7.95
N SER A 17 14.90 -12.31 8.18
CA SER A 17 14.55 -13.41 7.26
C SER A 17 14.04 -12.96 5.88
N GLY A 18 13.74 -11.67 5.71
CA GLY A 18 13.42 -11.08 4.42
C GLY A 18 14.62 -10.69 3.58
N SER A 19 15.83 -10.70 4.16
CA SER A 19 17.05 -10.37 3.43
C SER A 19 17.29 -11.41 2.34
N LYS A 20 17.36 -10.96 1.08
CA LYS A 20 17.59 -11.82 -0.08
C LYS A 20 18.99 -11.62 -0.63
N ASP A 21 19.53 -12.68 -1.24
CA ASP A 21 20.66 -12.56 -2.15
C ASP A 21 20.23 -11.75 -3.40
N ASN A 22 21.16 -11.39 -4.29
CA ASN A 22 20.97 -10.47 -5.44
C ASN A 22 19.84 -10.82 -6.46
N ASP A 23 18.94 -11.75 -6.17
CA ASP A 23 17.69 -12.06 -6.91
C ASP A 23 16.54 -11.12 -6.48
N GLN A 24 16.67 -9.84 -6.86
CA GLN A 24 15.71 -8.79 -6.55
C GLN A 24 14.46 -8.86 -7.45
N LYS A 25 13.27 -8.92 -6.84
CA LYS A 25 11.97 -9.01 -7.53
C LYS A 25 11.01 -7.91 -7.10
N LEU A 26 10.00 -7.67 -7.92
CA LEU A 26 8.91 -6.74 -7.64
C LEU A 26 7.65 -7.55 -7.36
N GLY A 27 7.01 -7.31 -6.22
CA GLY A 27 5.61 -7.68 -6.00
C GLY A 27 4.71 -6.49 -6.33
N VAL A 28 3.55 -6.74 -6.94
CA VAL A 28 2.60 -5.68 -7.31
C VAL A 28 1.19 -6.08 -6.90
N GLU A 29 0.54 -5.18 -6.15
CA GLU A 29 -0.84 -5.35 -5.68
C GLU A 29 -1.70 -4.22 -6.25
N VAL A 30 -2.90 -4.55 -6.73
CA VAL A 30 -3.83 -3.58 -7.29
C VAL A 30 -5.26 -3.88 -6.87
N GLU A 31 -5.89 -2.90 -6.23
CA GLU A 31 -7.28 -2.95 -5.81
C GLU A 31 -8.18 -2.28 -6.86
N HIS A 32 -9.40 -2.79 -7.02
CA HIS A 32 -10.35 -2.31 -8.01
C HIS A 32 -11.76 -2.24 -7.46
N PHE A 33 -12.55 -1.31 -7.99
CA PHE A 33 -14.00 -1.31 -7.80
C PHE A 33 -14.67 -2.11 -8.92
N ILE A 34 -15.74 -2.84 -8.60
CA ILE A 34 -16.64 -3.42 -9.59
C ILE A 34 -17.93 -2.61 -9.55
N ILE A 35 -18.29 -2.00 -10.69
CA ILE A 35 -19.50 -1.20 -10.82
C ILE A 35 -20.32 -1.62 -12.02
N VAL A 36 -21.64 -1.49 -11.91
CA VAL A 36 -22.57 -1.56 -13.03
C VAL A 36 -22.28 -0.39 -13.98
N SER A 37 -22.15 -0.68 -15.27
CA SER A 37 -21.68 0.29 -16.27
C SER A 37 -22.66 1.41 -16.55
N SER A 38 -23.96 1.18 -16.36
CA SER A 38 -25.03 2.14 -16.69
C SER A 38 -25.23 3.23 -15.63
N ASP A 39 -25.07 2.92 -14.35
CA ASP A 39 -25.43 3.81 -13.23
C ASP A 39 -24.36 3.88 -12.12
N GLY A 40 -23.27 3.11 -12.26
CA GLY A 40 -22.20 3.04 -11.30
C GLY A 40 -22.58 2.40 -9.97
N THR A 41 -23.63 1.58 -9.93
CA THR A 41 -24.00 0.80 -8.75
C THR A 41 -22.86 -0.17 -8.38
N PRO A 42 -22.35 -0.13 -7.13
CA PRO A 42 -21.26 -1.01 -6.71
C PRO A 42 -21.74 -2.44 -6.52
N PHE A 43 -20.84 -3.40 -6.75
CA PHE A 43 -21.07 -4.77 -6.32
C PHE A 43 -20.91 -4.89 -4.80
N THR A 44 -21.70 -5.77 -4.19
CA THR A 44 -21.52 -6.19 -2.79
C THR A 44 -21.08 -7.64 -2.73
N TYR A 45 -20.84 -8.14 -1.52
CA TYR A 45 -20.48 -9.54 -1.33
C TYR A 45 -21.52 -10.49 -1.95
N ALA A 46 -22.77 -10.37 -1.51
CA ALA A 46 -23.90 -11.08 -2.06
C ALA A 46 -24.54 -10.34 -3.23
N ALA A 47 -25.25 -11.07 -4.10
CA ALA A 47 -26.03 -10.52 -5.19
C ALA A 47 -27.13 -9.55 -4.73
N GLN A 48 -27.40 -8.55 -5.56
CA GLN A 48 -28.45 -7.56 -5.36
C GLN A 48 -29.50 -7.64 -6.48
N GLY A 49 -30.59 -8.36 -6.23
CA GLY A 49 -31.63 -8.57 -7.24
C GLY A 49 -31.06 -9.32 -8.45
N SER A 50 -30.91 -8.63 -9.59
CA SER A 50 -30.32 -9.20 -10.81
C SER A 50 -28.82 -8.92 -10.99
N ILE A 51 -28.20 -8.13 -10.10
CA ILE A 51 -26.77 -7.82 -10.13
C ILE A 51 -26.04 -8.91 -9.33
N PRO A 52 -25.07 -9.63 -9.92
CA PRO A 52 -24.26 -10.60 -9.17
C PRO A 52 -23.49 -9.95 -8.02
N GLY A 53 -23.12 -10.74 -7.01
CA GLY A 53 -22.18 -10.33 -5.99
C GLY A 53 -20.73 -10.56 -6.42
N VAL A 54 -19.78 -10.10 -5.61
CA VAL A 54 -18.36 -10.47 -5.80
C VAL A 54 -18.10 -11.94 -5.47
N HIS A 55 -18.99 -12.59 -4.72
CA HIS A 55 -18.91 -14.03 -4.51
C HIS A 55 -18.99 -14.81 -5.84
N GLU A 56 -19.98 -14.51 -6.70
CA GLU A 56 -20.14 -15.14 -8.01
C GLU A 56 -18.98 -14.80 -8.96
N VAL A 57 -18.39 -13.60 -8.81
CA VAL A 57 -17.16 -13.23 -9.54
C VAL A 57 -16.00 -14.15 -9.13
N LEU A 58 -15.81 -14.40 -7.83
CA LEU A 58 -14.77 -15.31 -7.34
C LEU A 58 -15.03 -16.75 -7.79
N GLU A 59 -16.29 -17.23 -7.74
CA GLU A 59 -16.66 -18.56 -8.24
C GLU A 59 -16.29 -18.73 -9.74
N HIS A 60 -16.57 -17.72 -10.56
CA HIS A 60 -16.16 -17.71 -11.98
C HIS A 60 -14.63 -17.79 -12.14
N LEU A 61 -13.90 -17.03 -11.32
CA LEU A 61 -12.44 -16.99 -11.35
C LEU A 61 -11.78 -18.30 -10.91
N LEU A 62 -12.47 -19.21 -10.19
CA LEU A 62 -11.91 -20.50 -9.78
C LEU A 62 -11.43 -21.38 -10.95
N SER A 63 -11.98 -21.16 -12.15
CA SER A 63 -11.52 -21.86 -13.35
C SER A 63 -10.09 -21.45 -13.78
N THR A 64 -9.66 -20.25 -13.43
CA THR A 64 -8.31 -19.70 -13.70
C THR A 64 -7.42 -19.71 -12.45
N TYR A 65 -8.02 -19.52 -11.28
CA TYR A 65 -7.37 -19.43 -9.97
C TYR A 65 -7.93 -20.51 -9.03
N PRO A 66 -7.50 -21.78 -9.16
CA PRO A 66 -8.17 -22.92 -8.52
C PRO A 66 -7.90 -23.06 -7.01
N ILE A 67 -6.94 -22.35 -6.44
CA ILE A 67 -6.65 -22.41 -5.00
C ILE A 67 -7.69 -21.56 -4.27
N ILE A 68 -8.43 -22.16 -3.34
CA ILE A 68 -9.56 -21.51 -2.65
C ILE A 68 -9.12 -20.89 -1.33
N TYR A 69 -9.52 -19.64 -1.06
CA TYR A 69 -9.44 -19.00 0.25
C TYR A 69 -10.83 -18.79 0.84
N GLN A 70 -11.04 -19.28 2.06
CA GLN A 70 -12.31 -19.18 2.78
C GLN A 70 -12.13 -18.49 4.14
N ASN A 71 -13.17 -17.81 4.61
CA ASN A 71 -13.23 -17.33 5.99
C ASN A 71 -13.59 -18.48 6.96
N SER A 72 -13.70 -18.17 8.25
CA SER A 72 -14.06 -19.14 9.30
C SER A 72 -15.46 -19.74 9.14
N GLU A 73 -16.34 -19.11 8.36
CA GLU A 73 -17.70 -19.56 8.09
C GLU A 73 -17.79 -20.39 6.79
N GLY A 74 -16.67 -20.57 6.08
CA GLY A 74 -16.60 -21.33 4.82
C GLY A 74 -16.96 -20.52 3.58
N GLU A 75 -17.14 -19.21 3.71
CA GLU A 75 -17.45 -18.32 2.59
C GLU A 75 -16.21 -18.03 1.74
N LEU A 76 -16.36 -18.01 0.42
CA LEU A 76 -15.28 -17.76 -0.54
C LEU A 76 -14.87 -16.28 -0.51
N ILE A 77 -13.65 -16.00 -0.06
CA ILE A 77 -13.13 -14.65 0.14
C ILE A 77 -11.90 -14.33 -0.73
N GLY A 78 -11.48 -15.30 -1.54
CA GLY A 78 -10.38 -15.16 -2.47
C GLY A 78 -10.05 -16.46 -3.17
N CYS A 79 -9.21 -16.36 -4.19
CA CYS A 79 -8.72 -17.49 -4.96
C CYS A 79 -7.31 -17.21 -5.48
N ALA A 80 -6.53 -18.24 -5.83
CA ALA A 80 -5.16 -18.04 -6.30
C ALA A 80 -4.70 -19.10 -7.30
N ASN A 81 -3.59 -18.80 -7.98
CA ASN A 81 -2.76 -19.75 -8.71
C ASN A 81 -1.27 -19.38 -8.45
N GLU A 82 -0.36 -19.90 -9.25
CA GLU A 82 1.07 -19.60 -9.17
C GLU A 82 1.44 -18.17 -9.63
N GLU A 83 0.59 -17.51 -10.43
CA GLU A 83 0.83 -16.19 -10.99
C GLU A 83 0.35 -15.06 -10.07
N ALA A 84 -0.78 -15.27 -9.37
CA ALA A 84 -1.36 -14.27 -8.48
C ALA A 84 -2.37 -14.86 -7.49
N SER A 85 -2.66 -14.10 -6.43
CA SER A 85 -3.84 -14.28 -5.59
C SER A 85 -4.84 -13.14 -5.77
N ILE A 86 -6.12 -13.48 -5.79
CA ILE A 86 -7.25 -12.57 -5.84
C ILE A 86 -7.95 -12.57 -4.48
N THR A 87 -8.14 -11.40 -3.89
CA THR A 87 -8.68 -11.23 -2.53
C THR A 87 -9.72 -10.11 -2.50
N LEU A 88 -10.51 -10.07 -1.43
CA LEU A 88 -11.49 -9.02 -1.20
C LEU A 88 -11.07 -8.12 -0.04
N GLU A 89 -11.09 -6.81 -0.30
CA GLU A 89 -10.96 -5.71 0.65
C GLU A 89 -12.30 -5.38 1.35
N PRO A 90 -12.33 -4.49 2.36
CA PRO A 90 -13.46 -4.38 3.29
C PRO A 90 -14.84 -4.19 2.69
N SER A 91 -14.94 -3.53 1.53
CA SER A 91 -16.21 -3.23 0.88
C SER A 91 -16.29 -3.79 -0.54
N SER A 92 -15.81 -5.02 -0.73
CA SER A 92 -15.87 -5.77 -1.99
C SER A 92 -14.98 -5.21 -3.10
N GLN A 93 -14.00 -4.36 -2.79
CA GLN A 93 -12.94 -4.09 -3.76
C GLN A 93 -12.20 -5.42 -4.03
N ILE A 94 -11.95 -5.70 -5.31
CA ILE A 94 -11.21 -6.89 -5.72
C ILE A 94 -9.74 -6.53 -5.88
N GLU A 95 -8.90 -7.19 -5.12
CA GLU A 95 -7.46 -7.05 -5.18
C GLU A 95 -6.86 -8.19 -5.98
N ILE A 96 -5.89 -7.88 -6.82
CA ILE A 96 -4.93 -8.85 -7.34
C ILE A 96 -3.56 -8.58 -6.71
N SER A 97 -2.98 -9.58 -6.07
CA SER A 97 -1.59 -9.60 -5.62
C SER A 97 -0.78 -10.51 -6.54
N ILE A 98 0.03 -9.90 -7.41
CA ILE A 98 0.82 -10.56 -8.44
C ILE A 98 2.08 -11.14 -7.81
N ALA A 99 2.40 -12.39 -8.17
CA ALA A 99 3.60 -13.06 -7.72
C ALA A 99 4.87 -12.23 -8.04
N PRO A 100 5.93 -12.34 -7.22
CA PRO A 100 7.11 -11.50 -7.40
C PRO A 100 7.90 -11.88 -8.65
N PHE A 101 8.16 -10.91 -9.54
CA PHE A 101 8.94 -11.09 -10.76
C PHE A 101 10.08 -10.08 -10.87
N SER A 102 11.19 -10.50 -11.50
CA SER A 102 12.32 -9.60 -11.80
C SER A 102 12.05 -8.71 -13.02
N GLU A 103 11.21 -9.15 -13.96
CA GLU A 103 10.92 -8.46 -15.21
C GLU A 103 9.51 -7.84 -15.19
N VAL A 104 9.40 -6.56 -15.57
CA VAL A 104 8.11 -5.85 -15.61
C VAL A 104 7.12 -6.50 -16.59
N ALA A 105 7.61 -7.09 -17.69
CA ALA A 105 6.78 -7.78 -18.67
C ALA A 105 6.01 -8.98 -18.08
N ARG A 106 6.56 -9.64 -17.04
CA ARG A 106 5.86 -10.74 -16.36
C ARG A 106 4.72 -10.23 -15.47
N ILE A 107 4.88 -9.04 -14.89
CA ILE A 107 3.83 -8.35 -14.13
C ILE A 107 2.71 -7.93 -15.08
N GLU A 108 3.06 -7.37 -16.24
CA GLU A 108 2.09 -7.03 -17.30
C GLU A 108 1.28 -8.25 -17.71
N ALA A 109 1.95 -9.34 -18.09
CA ALA A 109 1.29 -10.58 -18.53
C ALA A 109 0.36 -11.17 -17.46
N ALA A 110 0.78 -11.20 -16.19
CA ALA A 110 -0.06 -11.70 -15.10
C ALA A 110 -1.31 -10.85 -14.89
N TYR A 111 -1.19 -9.51 -14.98
CA TYR A 111 -2.32 -8.61 -14.88
C TYR A 111 -3.25 -8.72 -16.10
N GLU A 112 -2.71 -8.88 -17.32
CA GLU A 112 -3.50 -9.13 -18.53
C GLU A 112 -4.30 -10.44 -18.43
N HIS A 113 -3.70 -11.50 -17.89
CA HIS A 113 -4.38 -12.77 -17.65
C HIS A 113 -5.56 -12.60 -16.69
N PHE A 114 -5.37 -11.85 -15.61
CA PHE A 114 -6.45 -11.53 -14.68
C PHE A 114 -7.60 -10.77 -15.37
N ARG A 115 -7.28 -9.74 -16.15
CA ARG A 115 -8.27 -8.95 -16.89
C ARG A 115 -9.01 -9.80 -17.92
N ALA A 116 -8.30 -10.68 -18.63
CA ALA A 116 -8.91 -11.62 -19.58
C ALA A 116 -9.84 -12.64 -18.91
N ALA A 117 -9.59 -13.02 -17.66
CA ALA A 117 -10.44 -13.93 -16.90
C ALA A 117 -11.71 -13.24 -16.35
N ILE A 118 -11.58 -12.03 -15.80
CA ILE A 118 -12.66 -11.33 -15.10
C ILE A 118 -13.55 -10.48 -16.02
N ASP A 119 -12.97 -9.76 -17.00
CA ASP A 119 -13.70 -8.77 -17.80
C ASP A 119 -14.85 -9.37 -18.61
N PRO A 120 -14.75 -10.57 -19.23
CA PRO A 120 -15.86 -11.17 -19.95
C PRO A 120 -17.07 -11.46 -19.06
N PHE A 121 -16.84 -11.94 -17.83
CA PHE A 121 -17.91 -12.20 -16.86
C PHE A 121 -18.60 -10.90 -16.45
N LEU A 122 -17.83 -9.86 -16.14
CA LEU A 122 -18.39 -8.56 -15.77
C LEU A 122 -19.18 -7.95 -16.94
N CYS A 123 -18.63 -7.99 -18.15
CA CYS A 123 -19.27 -7.47 -19.35
C CYS A 123 -20.61 -8.16 -19.64
N ALA A 124 -20.68 -9.50 -19.49
CA ALA A 124 -21.92 -10.26 -19.65
C ALA A 124 -23.03 -9.85 -18.66
N HIS A 125 -22.65 -9.28 -17.51
CA HIS A 125 -23.57 -8.77 -16.49
C HIS A 125 -23.70 -7.24 -16.49
N GLY A 126 -23.24 -6.57 -17.56
CA GLY A 126 -23.32 -5.11 -17.69
C GLY A 126 -22.44 -4.35 -16.70
N ALA A 127 -21.44 -5.00 -16.11
CA ALA A 127 -20.52 -4.44 -15.13
C ALA A 127 -19.10 -4.28 -15.70
N LYS A 128 -18.24 -3.58 -14.96
CA LYS A 128 -16.84 -3.38 -15.32
C LYS A 128 -15.96 -3.18 -14.09
N LEU A 129 -14.68 -3.46 -14.27
CA LEU A 129 -13.62 -3.17 -13.31
C LEU A 129 -13.19 -1.69 -13.46
N VAL A 130 -12.94 -1.00 -12.34
CA VAL A 130 -12.49 0.40 -12.33
C VAL A 130 -11.28 0.58 -11.43
N ASN A 131 -10.22 1.16 -12.02
CA ASN A 131 -9.04 1.64 -11.32
C ASN A 131 -9.22 3.13 -10.97
N ALA A 132 -9.38 3.43 -9.69
CA ALA A 132 -9.47 4.79 -9.16
C ALA A 132 -8.97 4.81 -7.71
N GLY A 133 -8.37 5.92 -7.27
CA GLY A 133 -7.91 6.06 -5.87
C GLY A 133 -9.06 6.12 -4.85
N TYR A 134 -10.25 6.52 -5.31
CA TYR A 134 -11.46 6.60 -4.51
C TYR A 134 -12.69 6.17 -5.32
N HIS A 135 -13.72 5.68 -4.66
CA HIS A 135 -14.92 5.15 -5.31
C HIS A 135 -15.58 6.22 -6.19
N PRO A 136 -15.76 5.97 -7.51
CA PRO A 136 -16.06 7.04 -8.47
C PRO A 136 -17.50 7.59 -8.40
N THR A 137 -18.43 6.86 -7.77
CA THR A 137 -19.88 7.16 -7.89
C THR A 137 -20.66 7.14 -6.57
N ARG A 138 -20.01 6.85 -5.44
CA ARG A 138 -20.67 6.65 -4.14
C ARG A 138 -19.85 7.32 -3.05
N LYS A 139 -20.53 7.71 -1.97
CA LYS A 139 -19.86 8.05 -0.72
C LYS A 139 -19.52 6.77 0.02
N ALA A 140 -18.51 6.82 0.88
CA ALA A 140 -18.11 5.65 1.65
C ALA A 140 -19.23 5.09 2.57
N GLU A 141 -20.13 5.95 3.06
CA GLU A 141 -21.26 5.56 3.90
C GLU A 141 -22.30 4.69 3.18
N GLU A 142 -22.29 4.69 1.85
CA GLU A 142 -23.23 3.95 1.00
C GLU A 142 -22.70 2.56 0.62
N LEU A 143 -21.46 2.27 1.00
CA LEU A 143 -20.75 1.05 0.67
C LEU A 143 -20.80 0.12 1.89
N THR A 144 -21.14 -1.15 1.66
CA THR A 144 -21.37 -2.13 2.72
C THR A 144 -20.16 -3.01 2.92
N LEU A 145 -19.85 -3.35 4.17
CA LEU A 145 -18.78 -4.28 4.48
C LEU A 145 -19.10 -5.71 4.02
N ILE A 146 -18.06 -6.43 3.61
CA ILE A 146 -18.16 -7.88 3.39
C ILE A 146 -18.26 -8.62 4.73
N PRO A 147 -18.82 -9.85 4.77
CA PRO A 147 -18.97 -10.64 5.98
C PRO A 147 -17.62 -11.20 6.48
N LYS A 148 -16.76 -10.32 7.00
CA LYS A 148 -15.52 -10.69 7.69
C LYS A 148 -15.45 -10.00 9.04
N GLU A 149 -15.30 -10.80 10.10
CA GLU A 149 -15.25 -10.32 11.48
C GLU A 149 -14.16 -9.26 11.69
N ARG A 150 -12.97 -9.47 11.09
CA ARG A 150 -11.86 -8.52 11.08
C ARG A 150 -12.30 -7.12 10.65
N TYR A 151 -13.08 -7.03 9.57
CA TYR A 151 -13.53 -5.74 9.06
C TYR A 151 -14.62 -5.13 9.94
N ARG A 152 -15.46 -5.94 10.58
CA ARG A 152 -16.41 -5.46 11.61
C ARG A 152 -15.67 -4.86 12.81
N LEU A 153 -14.58 -5.49 13.26
CA LEU A 153 -13.77 -5.01 14.38
C LEU A 153 -13.00 -3.73 14.01
N MET A 154 -12.41 -3.67 12.81
CA MET A 154 -11.77 -2.46 12.30
C MET A 154 -12.76 -1.30 12.13
N ASP A 155 -13.94 -1.55 11.56
CA ASP A 155 -14.98 -0.53 11.39
C ASP A 155 -15.43 0.06 12.73
N LYS A 156 -15.62 -0.80 13.74
CA LYS A 156 -15.90 -0.37 15.10
C LYS A 156 -14.76 0.50 15.67
N HIS A 157 -13.51 0.06 15.55
CA HIS A 157 -12.35 0.81 16.04
C HIS A 157 -12.28 2.22 15.44
N PHE A 158 -12.40 2.33 14.12
CA PHE A 158 -12.35 3.64 13.46
C PHE A 158 -13.58 4.51 13.74
N ALA A 159 -14.75 3.90 13.94
CA ALA A 159 -15.94 4.63 14.40
C ALA A 159 -15.72 5.21 15.81
N ASP A 160 -15.10 4.46 16.71
CA ASP A 160 -14.78 4.91 18.07
C ASP A 160 -13.71 6.04 18.06
N LEU A 161 -12.79 6.04 17.10
CA LEU A 161 -11.82 7.14 16.90
C LEU A 161 -12.45 8.40 16.28
N GLY A 162 -13.54 8.27 15.52
CA GLY A 162 -14.21 9.40 14.85
C GLY A 162 -13.46 9.96 13.63
N THR A 163 -12.64 9.13 12.98
CA THR A 163 -11.72 9.51 11.89
C THR A 163 -12.25 9.11 10.51
N LEU A 164 -11.43 9.21 9.45
CA LEU A 164 -11.75 8.81 8.08
C LEU A 164 -11.50 7.32 7.78
N GLY A 165 -11.33 6.47 8.80
CA GLY A 165 -11.15 5.03 8.63
C GLY A 165 -12.26 4.35 7.81
N LEU A 166 -13.51 4.80 7.95
CA LEU A 166 -14.63 4.35 7.12
C LEU A 166 -14.39 4.63 5.63
N ARG A 167 -13.82 5.79 5.29
CA ARG A 167 -13.52 6.18 3.90
C ARG A 167 -12.38 5.37 3.32
N MET A 168 -11.33 5.17 4.13
CA MET A 168 -10.21 4.31 3.78
C MET A 168 -10.70 2.89 3.47
N MET A 169 -11.40 2.25 4.42
CA MET A 169 -11.81 0.86 4.30
C MET A 169 -12.76 0.63 3.12
N ARG A 170 -13.74 1.50 2.95
CA ARG A 170 -14.88 1.21 2.08
C ARG A 170 -14.77 1.81 0.70
N ALA A 171 -14.05 2.92 0.54
CA ALA A 171 -14.10 3.71 -0.68
C ALA A 171 -12.73 4.01 -1.28
N SER A 172 -11.62 3.52 -0.73
CA SER A 172 -10.30 3.67 -1.34
C SER A 172 -9.86 2.40 -2.08
N ALA A 173 -8.98 2.60 -3.07
CA ALA A 173 -8.28 1.53 -3.77
C ALA A 173 -6.89 2.03 -4.20
N SER A 174 -5.92 1.12 -4.30
CA SER A 174 -4.50 1.43 -4.40
C SER A 174 -3.76 0.56 -5.39
N THR A 175 -2.57 1.03 -5.76
CA THR A 175 -1.52 0.24 -6.39
C THR A 175 -0.31 0.25 -5.46
N GLN A 176 0.18 -0.93 -5.08
CA GLN A 176 1.28 -1.06 -4.13
C GLN A 176 2.41 -1.84 -4.79
N VAL A 177 3.65 -1.41 -4.59
CA VAL A 177 4.84 -2.09 -5.12
C VAL A 177 5.72 -2.51 -3.96
N SER A 178 6.01 -3.80 -3.89
CA SER A 178 6.92 -4.39 -2.91
C SER A 178 8.28 -4.65 -3.53
N ILE A 179 9.33 -4.20 -2.83
CA ILE A 179 10.73 -4.37 -3.21
C ILE A 179 11.50 -5.15 -2.14
N ASP A 180 12.44 -5.96 -2.58
CA ASP A 180 13.33 -6.75 -1.76
C ASP A 180 14.46 -5.90 -1.19
N TYR A 181 15.07 -6.38 -0.10
CA TYR A 181 16.29 -5.82 0.48
C TYR A 181 17.31 -6.92 0.77
N THR A 182 18.59 -6.54 0.83
CA THR A 182 19.71 -7.48 1.03
C THR A 182 20.26 -7.49 2.46
N SER A 183 19.92 -6.48 3.26
CA SER A 183 20.35 -6.32 4.66
C SER A 183 19.46 -5.32 5.38
N GLU A 184 19.61 -5.20 6.71
CA GLU A 184 18.96 -4.14 7.49
C GLU A 184 19.34 -2.74 6.98
N ALA A 185 20.62 -2.51 6.67
CA ALA A 185 21.08 -1.23 6.14
C ALA A 185 20.41 -0.86 4.81
N ASP A 186 20.31 -1.83 3.89
CA ASP A 186 19.61 -1.65 2.60
C ASP A 186 18.10 -1.43 2.80
N ALA A 187 17.45 -2.19 3.70
CA ALA A 187 16.04 -2.01 4.04
C ALA A 187 15.75 -0.62 4.58
N VAL A 188 16.55 -0.15 5.54
CA VAL A 188 16.42 1.18 6.15
C VAL A 188 16.65 2.27 5.10
N ARG A 189 17.66 2.12 4.23
CA ARG A 189 17.93 3.07 3.14
C ARG A 189 16.74 3.18 2.19
N LYS A 190 16.20 2.04 1.74
CA LYS A 190 15.00 1.99 0.89
C LYS A 190 13.78 2.60 1.60
N MET A 191 13.58 2.32 2.88
CA MET A 191 12.50 2.91 3.67
C MET A 191 12.61 4.43 3.75
N ARG A 192 13.80 4.98 4.03
CA ARG A 192 14.01 6.44 4.11
C ARG A 192 13.77 7.13 2.78
N ILE A 193 14.35 6.60 1.70
CA ILE A 193 14.15 7.12 0.34
C ILE A 193 12.66 7.06 -0.02
N ALA A 194 12.01 5.90 0.16
CA ALA A 194 10.59 5.74 -0.18
C ALA A 194 9.67 6.63 0.67
N SER A 195 9.99 6.86 1.96
CA SER A 195 9.22 7.74 2.83
C SER A 195 9.33 9.19 2.38
N ALA A 196 10.54 9.65 2.03
CA ALA A 196 10.74 10.99 1.47
C ALA A 196 10.05 11.15 0.10
N LEU A 197 10.06 10.10 -0.73
CA LEU A 197 9.39 10.08 -2.03
C LEU A 197 7.87 9.91 -1.96
N ALA A 198 7.29 9.52 -0.82
CA ALA A 198 5.87 9.20 -0.72
C ALA A 198 4.93 10.30 -1.26
N PRO A 199 5.15 11.60 -0.99
CA PRO A 199 4.31 12.67 -1.55
C PRO A 199 4.44 12.79 -3.07
N ILE A 200 5.65 12.55 -3.60
CA ILE A 200 5.94 12.64 -5.04
C ILE A 200 5.34 11.43 -5.78
N LEU A 201 5.50 10.23 -5.24
CA LEU A 201 4.94 8.99 -5.80
C LEU A 201 3.42 9.01 -5.77
N GLY A 202 2.82 9.51 -4.67
CA GLY A 202 1.38 9.76 -4.59
C GLY A 202 0.91 10.75 -5.66
N ALA A 203 1.69 11.80 -5.94
CA ALA A 203 1.32 12.80 -6.94
C ALA A 203 1.44 12.28 -8.39
N ILE A 204 2.46 11.47 -8.67
CA ILE A 204 2.63 10.75 -9.94
C ILE A 204 1.41 9.85 -10.20
N ALA A 205 1.01 9.10 -9.18
CA ALA A 205 -0.06 8.11 -9.27
C ALA A 205 -1.46 8.67 -8.99
N ASP A 206 -1.63 9.95 -8.66
CA ASP A 206 -2.90 10.54 -8.25
C ASP A 206 -4.01 10.28 -9.27
N ASN A 207 -5.01 9.50 -8.88
CA ASN A 207 -6.08 8.99 -9.72
C ASN A 207 -7.44 9.10 -9.00
N VAL A 208 -7.65 10.19 -8.26
CA VAL A 208 -8.96 10.53 -7.68
C VAL A 208 -9.64 11.62 -8.49
N ALA A 209 -10.63 11.26 -9.30
CA ALA A 209 -11.45 12.23 -10.05
C ALA A 209 -12.65 12.74 -9.24
N VAL A 210 -13.18 11.89 -8.36
CA VAL A 210 -14.37 12.14 -7.54
C VAL A 210 -14.07 11.75 -6.10
N TYR A 211 -14.43 12.62 -5.16
CA TYR A 211 -14.35 12.34 -3.73
C TYR A 211 -15.71 12.64 -3.09
N GLU A 212 -16.31 11.63 -2.44
CA GLU A 212 -17.60 11.80 -1.74
C GLU A 212 -18.73 12.39 -2.62
N ARG A 213 -18.75 12.01 -3.91
CA ARG A 213 -19.63 12.51 -5.00
C ARG A 213 -19.31 13.91 -5.54
N GLU A 214 -18.26 14.56 -5.07
CA GLU A 214 -17.81 15.84 -5.59
C GLU A 214 -16.72 15.64 -6.66
N VAL A 215 -16.94 16.22 -7.85
CA VAL A 215 -15.99 16.21 -8.96
C VAL A 215 -14.94 17.30 -8.76
N GLY A 216 -13.70 17.04 -9.18
CA GLY A 216 -12.61 18.02 -9.14
C GLY A 216 -11.87 17.94 -7.82
N ALA A 217 -11.24 16.78 -7.60
CA ALA A 217 -10.56 16.48 -6.37
C ALA A 217 -9.24 17.28 -6.25
N TYR A 218 -8.92 17.62 -4.99
CA TYR A 218 -7.65 18.23 -4.63
C TYR A 218 -6.50 17.22 -4.85
N PRO A 219 -5.26 17.66 -5.03
CA PRO A 219 -4.12 16.73 -5.12
C PRO A 219 -4.10 15.77 -3.91
N LEU A 220 -3.69 14.52 -4.12
CA LEU A 220 -3.40 13.56 -3.04
C LEU A 220 -4.58 13.28 -2.11
N VAL A 221 -5.82 13.18 -2.62
CA VAL A 221 -7.00 12.94 -1.78
C VAL A 221 -6.88 11.66 -0.95
N ARG A 222 -6.51 10.53 -1.57
CA ARG A 222 -6.38 9.25 -0.84
C ARG A 222 -5.32 9.36 0.26
N LEU A 223 -4.18 9.98 -0.02
CA LEU A 223 -3.13 10.18 0.98
C LEU A 223 -3.62 11.05 2.15
N ALA A 224 -4.38 12.11 1.87
CA ALA A 224 -4.99 12.94 2.90
C ALA A 224 -6.04 12.18 3.73
N VAL A 225 -6.78 11.23 3.13
CA VAL A 225 -7.63 10.31 3.90
C VAL A 225 -6.78 9.51 4.89
N TRP A 226 -5.67 8.91 4.45
CA TRP A 226 -4.77 8.12 5.30
C TRP A 226 -4.17 8.91 6.48
N ARG A 227 -3.97 10.22 6.35
CA ARG A 227 -3.51 11.10 7.45
C ARG A 227 -4.53 11.32 8.55
N ASN A 228 -5.78 10.93 8.33
CA ASN A 228 -6.83 11.00 9.33
C ASN A 228 -7.54 9.65 9.39
N VAL A 229 -6.78 8.55 9.49
CA VAL A 229 -7.31 7.22 9.78
C VAL A 229 -7.00 6.86 11.22
N ASP A 230 -5.72 6.75 11.57
CA ASP A 230 -5.23 6.39 12.90
C ASP A 230 -3.75 6.76 13.03
N ASP A 231 -3.45 7.74 13.87
CA ASP A 231 -2.11 8.34 14.03
C ASP A 231 -1.07 7.33 14.57
N ASP A 232 -1.50 6.26 15.23
CA ASP A 232 -0.57 5.28 15.82
C ASP A 232 0.05 4.34 14.75
N ARG A 233 -0.55 4.29 13.56
CA ARG A 233 -0.30 3.23 12.56
C ARG A 233 -0.24 3.72 11.10
N CYS A 234 -0.55 4.99 10.84
CA CYS A 234 -0.54 5.59 9.51
C CYS A 234 0.54 6.69 9.38
N GLY A 235 0.85 7.08 8.14
CA GLY A 235 1.82 8.14 7.85
C GLY A 235 3.26 7.66 7.78
N VAL A 236 4.20 8.55 8.09
CA VAL A 236 5.63 8.23 8.10
C VAL A 236 5.97 7.44 9.36
N VAL A 237 6.73 6.36 9.20
CA VAL A 237 7.18 5.54 10.33
C VAL A 237 7.97 6.38 11.34
N PRO A 238 7.61 6.38 12.64
CA PRO A 238 8.29 7.20 13.64
C PRO A 238 9.78 6.91 13.75
N GLY A 239 10.58 7.96 13.64
CA GLY A 239 12.03 7.93 13.74
C GLY A 239 12.75 7.40 12.50
N VAL A 240 12.08 7.15 11.36
CA VAL A 240 12.70 6.51 10.18
C VAL A 240 13.97 7.23 9.69
N PHE A 241 14.01 8.57 9.80
CA PHE A 241 15.16 9.39 9.39
C PHE A 241 16.22 9.56 10.49
N LYS A 242 15.95 9.13 11.73
CA LYS A 242 16.90 9.30 12.84
C LYS A 242 18.10 8.36 12.68
N PRO A 243 19.31 8.80 13.09
CA PRO A 243 20.44 7.89 13.26
C PRO A 243 20.08 6.73 14.19
N GLY A 244 20.51 5.51 13.84
CA GLY A 244 20.22 4.30 14.62
C GLY A 244 18.84 3.68 14.41
N PHE A 245 17.99 4.24 13.52
CA PHE A 245 16.78 3.54 13.09
C PHE A 245 17.13 2.22 12.38
N GLY A 246 16.40 1.15 12.71
CA GLY A 246 16.60 -0.20 12.21
C GLY A 246 15.41 -1.11 12.56
N PHE A 247 15.54 -2.41 12.30
CA PHE A 247 14.54 -3.43 12.61
C PHE A 247 14.15 -3.43 14.09
N GLY A 248 15.09 -3.14 14.98
CA GLY A 248 14.82 -3.01 16.41
C GLY A 248 13.85 -1.87 16.72
N ALA A 249 14.09 -0.67 16.17
CA ALA A 249 13.22 0.49 16.38
C ALA A 249 11.84 0.27 15.75
N TYR A 250 11.77 -0.38 14.58
CA TYR A 250 10.51 -0.75 13.95
C TYR A 250 9.72 -1.77 14.79
N ALA A 251 10.39 -2.80 15.33
CA ALA A 251 9.77 -3.76 16.25
C ALA A 251 9.27 -3.09 17.53
N ASP A 252 10.01 -2.13 18.08
CA ASP A 252 9.61 -1.35 19.26
C ASP A 252 8.35 -0.53 19.00
N TRP A 253 8.24 0.12 17.83
CA TRP A 253 7.01 0.80 17.42
C TRP A 253 5.82 -0.16 17.38
N LEU A 254 5.94 -1.28 16.66
CA LEU A 254 4.88 -2.30 16.58
C LEU A 254 4.44 -2.81 17.97
N LEU A 255 5.42 -3.07 18.85
CA LEU A 255 5.19 -3.58 20.19
C LEU A 255 4.57 -2.54 21.13
N SER A 256 4.86 -1.25 20.91
CA SER A 256 4.34 -0.15 21.74
C SER A 256 2.90 0.23 21.42
N THR A 257 2.41 -0.09 20.23
CA THR A 257 1.05 0.26 19.78
C THR A 257 0.03 -0.81 20.19
N SER A 258 -1.21 -0.39 20.45
CA SER A 258 -2.31 -1.32 20.70
C SER A 258 -2.76 -2.01 19.40
N PRO A 259 -2.77 -3.36 19.32
CA PRO A 259 -3.35 -4.07 18.19
C PRO A 259 -4.85 -3.81 18.16
N ILE A 260 -5.45 -3.47 17.01
CA ILE A 260 -6.90 -3.24 16.90
C ILE A 260 -7.68 -4.45 17.44
N PHE A 261 -7.19 -5.64 17.12
CA PHE A 261 -7.71 -6.90 17.64
C PHE A 261 -6.65 -8.00 17.60
N ILE A 262 -6.86 -9.04 18.41
CA ILE A 262 -5.98 -10.21 18.51
C ILE A 262 -6.74 -11.50 18.22
N ASN A 263 -5.98 -12.54 17.88
CA ASN A 263 -6.47 -13.90 17.76
C ASN A 263 -6.46 -14.57 19.13
N ALA A 264 -7.58 -14.50 19.86
CA ALA A 264 -7.75 -15.10 21.18
C ALA A 264 -8.08 -16.60 21.05
N LYS A 265 -7.17 -17.45 21.56
CA LYS A 265 -7.39 -18.90 21.60
C LYS A 265 -8.33 -19.27 22.75
N GLN A 266 -9.41 -19.96 22.42
CA GLN A 266 -10.40 -20.47 23.37
C GLN A 266 -9.97 -21.84 23.95
N PRO A 267 -10.55 -22.26 25.09
CA PRO A 267 -10.24 -23.57 25.71
C PRO A 267 -10.50 -24.78 24.81
N ASP A 268 -11.45 -24.68 23.89
CA ASP A 268 -11.79 -25.70 22.91
C ASP A 268 -10.84 -25.72 21.69
N GLY A 269 -9.86 -24.82 21.67
CA GLY A 269 -8.88 -24.69 20.59
C GLY A 269 -9.32 -23.79 19.45
N THR A 270 -10.54 -23.27 19.45
CA THR A 270 -10.98 -22.27 18.47
C THR A 270 -10.22 -20.96 18.66
N ILE A 271 -10.10 -20.19 17.57
CA ILE A 271 -9.48 -18.86 17.60
C ILE A 271 -10.58 -17.86 17.26
N VAL A 272 -10.76 -16.87 18.13
CA VAL A 272 -11.72 -15.77 17.94
C VAL A 272 -10.98 -14.46 17.90
N GLU A 273 -11.44 -13.53 17.06
CA GLU A 273 -10.89 -12.19 17.02
C GLU A 273 -11.47 -11.35 18.17
N GLN A 274 -10.63 -10.66 18.93
CA GLN A 274 -11.03 -9.83 20.07
C GLN A 274 -10.40 -8.44 19.95
N ALA A 275 -11.23 -7.39 20.01
CA ALA A 275 -10.75 -6.01 20.02
C ALA A 275 -9.91 -5.69 21.25
N GLU A 276 -8.79 -4.99 21.05
CA GLU A 276 -7.90 -4.49 22.09
C GLU A 276 -7.61 -3.02 21.77
N SER A 277 -7.78 -2.10 22.73
CA SER A 277 -7.55 -0.67 22.46
C SER A 277 -6.84 0.06 23.60
N THR A 278 -6.52 -0.65 24.69
CA THR A 278 -6.00 -0.04 25.92
C THR A 278 -4.65 -0.62 26.36
N ARG A 279 -4.21 -1.72 25.75
CA ARG A 279 -2.94 -2.39 26.06
C ARG A 279 -2.08 -2.44 24.83
N SER A 280 -0.79 -2.18 24.98
CA SER A 280 0.17 -2.34 23.90
C SER A 280 0.34 -3.82 23.52
N ALA A 281 0.82 -4.10 22.31
CA ALA A 281 1.15 -5.46 21.91
C ALA A 281 2.17 -6.10 22.86
N ALA A 282 3.14 -5.33 23.36
CA ALA A 282 4.11 -5.79 24.36
C ALA A 282 3.45 -6.24 25.67
N GLU A 283 2.41 -5.55 26.13
CA GLU A 283 1.67 -5.91 27.34
C GLU A 283 0.80 -7.15 27.12
N ILE A 284 0.15 -7.24 25.96
CA ILE A 284 -0.69 -8.38 25.58
C ILE A 284 0.14 -9.66 25.49
N TYR A 285 1.28 -9.61 24.79
CA TYR A 285 2.17 -10.75 24.58
C TYR A 285 3.25 -10.88 25.67
N LYS A 286 3.12 -10.18 26.80
CA LYS A 286 4.15 -10.13 27.87
C LYS A 286 4.56 -11.50 28.41
N ASN A 287 3.63 -12.46 28.43
CA ASN A 287 3.84 -13.81 28.95
C ASN A 287 3.58 -14.89 27.90
N THR A 288 3.47 -14.52 26.63
CA THR A 288 3.11 -15.45 25.53
C THR A 288 4.03 -15.20 24.34
N ALA A 289 4.69 -16.25 23.88
CA ALA A 289 5.53 -16.19 22.70
C ALA A 289 4.67 -15.88 21.46
N MET A 290 5.06 -14.85 20.70
CA MET A 290 4.44 -14.55 19.42
C MET A 290 4.84 -15.62 18.40
N THR A 291 3.86 -16.24 17.75
CA THR A 291 4.08 -17.07 16.57
C THR A 291 4.35 -16.20 15.35
N LYS A 292 4.80 -16.82 14.24
CA LYS A 292 4.89 -16.12 12.95
C LYS A 292 3.55 -15.52 12.52
N ALA A 293 2.45 -16.23 12.77
CA ALA A 293 1.11 -15.75 12.46
C ALA A 293 0.72 -14.54 13.32
N ASP A 294 1.11 -14.51 14.60
CA ASP A 294 0.89 -13.33 15.47
C ASP A 294 1.67 -12.10 14.98
N ILE A 295 2.91 -12.30 14.52
CA ILE A 295 3.74 -11.23 13.96
C ILE A 295 3.11 -10.67 12.68
N GLU A 296 2.74 -11.55 11.74
CA GLU A 296 2.10 -11.16 10.48
C GLU A 296 0.75 -10.48 10.72
N HIS A 297 -0.01 -10.98 11.70
CA HIS A 297 -1.25 -10.38 12.15
C HIS A 297 -1.04 -8.98 12.71
N LEU A 298 -0.07 -8.79 13.63
CA LEU A 298 0.24 -7.48 14.19
C LEU A 298 0.62 -6.48 13.10
N ILE A 299 1.56 -6.84 12.21
CA ILE A 299 2.02 -5.99 11.10
C ILE A 299 0.88 -5.62 10.15
N SER A 300 -0.06 -6.54 9.90
CA SER A 300 -1.20 -6.30 8.98
C SER A 300 -2.14 -5.18 9.45
N MET A 301 -2.04 -4.75 10.71
CA MET A 301 -2.80 -3.63 11.25
C MET A 301 -2.03 -2.30 11.18
N PHE A 302 -0.85 -2.26 10.55
CA PHE A 302 -0.11 -1.02 10.33
C PHE A 302 -0.14 -0.65 8.85
N TRP A 303 -0.36 0.63 8.58
CA TRP A 303 -0.48 1.18 7.23
C TRP A 303 0.30 2.49 7.08
N PRO A 304 1.61 2.51 7.39
CA PRO A 304 2.46 3.65 7.05
C PRO A 304 2.53 3.83 5.52
N ASP A 305 3.08 4.93 5.04
CA ASP A 305 3.32 5.13 3.59
C ASP A 305 4.28 4.07 3.02
N VAL A 306 5.21 3.62 3.86
CA VAL A 306 6.20 2.59 3.56
C VAL A 306 6.22 1.58 4.68
N ARG A 307 5.81 0.35 4.38
CA ARG A 307 5.67 -0.72 5.37
C ARG A 307 6.81 -1.72 5.25
N LEU A 308 7.40 -2.08 6.39
CA LEU A 308 8.38 -3.16 6.45
C LEU A 308 7.69 -4.47 6.81
N LYS A 309 7.88 -5.46 5.93
CA LYS A 309 7.61 -6.89 6.12
C LYS A 309 8.92 -7.63 5.88
N ARG A 310 8.87 -8.81 5.26
CA ARG A 310 10.05 -9.48 4.67
C ARG A 310 10.51 -8.86 3.33
N PHE A 311 9.98 -7.68 3.04
CA PHE A 311 10.21 -6.81 1.89
C PHE A 311 9.77 -5.40 2.32
N VAL A 312 10.17 -4.37 1.57
CA VAL A 312 9.68 -3.00 1.75
C VAL A 312 8.51 -2.76 0.80
N GLU A 313 7.35 -2.41 1.34
CA GLU A 313 6.11 -2.19 0.58
C GLU A 313 5.84 -0.69 0.46
N ILE A 314 5.75 -0.19 -0.78
CA ILE A 314 5.52 1.22 -1.12
C ILE A 314 4.05 1.41 -1.50
N ARG A 315 3.32 2.18 -0.68
CA ARG A 315 1.84 2.25 -0.63
C ARG A 315 1.15 3.57 -1.06
N PRO A 316 1.84 4.71 -1.35
CA PRO A 316 1.15 5.99 -1.62
C PRO A 316 0.31 6.03 -2.90
N ALA A 317 0.55 5.14 -3.87
CA ALA A 317 -0.11 5.20 -5.17
C ALA A 317 -1.59 4.79 -5.09
N ASP A 318 -2.42 5.57 -5.77
CA ASP A 318 -3.81 5.23 -6.04
C ASP A 318 -3.90 4.03 -6.98
N SER A 319 -5.07 3.39 -7.09
CA SER A 319 -5.27 2.32 -8.07
C SER A 319 -5.08 2.84 -9.50
N LEU A 320 -4.15 2.22 -10.23
CA LEU A 320 -3.75 2.61 -11.58
C LEU A 320 -4.28 1.64 -12.64
N PRO A 321 -4.80 2.13 -13.78
CA PRO A 321 -5.02 1.33 -14.98
C PRO A 321 -3.74 0.63 -15.46
N GLN A 322 -3.89 -0.48 -16.21
CA GLN A 322 -2.78 -1.34 -16.66
C GLN A 322 -1.57 -0.57 -17.23
N GLU A 323 -1.80 0.36 -18.16
CA GLU A 323 -0.72 1.13 -18.82
C GLU A 323 0.14 1.89 -17.81
N TYR A 324 -0.45 2.37 -16.72
CA TYR A 324 0.22 3.17 -15.70
C TYR A 324 0.75 2.29 -14.56
N LEU A 325 0.09 1.17 -14.28
CA LEU A 325 0.52 0.16 -13.32
C LEU A 325 1.92 -0.38 -13.65
N THR A 326 2.13 -0.85 -14.89
CA THR A 326 3.41 -1.44 -15.32
C THR A 326 4.50 -0.37 -15.39
N GLY A 327 4.15 0.84 -15.83
CA GLY A 327 5.02 2.01 -15.77
C GLY A 327 5.43 2.39 -14.34
N TYR A 328 4.51 2.34 -13.38
CA TYR A 328 4.81 2.62 -11.98
C TYR A 328 5.73 1.55 -11.37
N ALA A 329 5.50 0.26 -11.66
CA ALA A 329 6.42 -0.80 -11.26
C ALA A 329 7.83 -0.61 -11.86
N ALA A 330 7.93 -0.23 -13.14
CA ALA A 330 9.20 0.09 -13.79
C ALA A 330 9.90 1.30 -13.15
N LEU A 331 9.15 2.35 -12.80
CA LEU A 331 9.67 3.52 -12.10
C LEU A 331 10.29 3.10 -10.76
N ILE A 332 9.56 2.36 -9.92
CA ILE A 332 10.05 1.87 -8.63
C ILE A 332 11.29 0.99 -8.82
N LYS A 333 11.29 0.08 -9.80
CA LYS A 333 12.45 -0.76 -10.14
C LYS A 333 13.69 0.09 -10.43
N GLY A 334 13.55 1.08 -11.32
CA GLY A 334 14.66 1.94 -11.74
C GLY A 334 15.22 2.79 -10.59
N LEU A 335 14.38 3.20 -9.64
CA LEU A 335 14.81 4.01 -8.49
C LEU A 335 15.50 3.18 -7.40
N PHE A 336 15.00 1.98 -7.09
CA PHE A 336 15.41 1.23 -5.89
C PHE A 336 16.33 0.03 -6.16
N TYR A 337 16.45 -0.43 -7.41
CA TYR A 337 17.39 -1.48 -7.82
C TYR A 337 18.58 -0.95 -8.62
N SER A 338 18.83 0.37 -8.57
CA SER A 338 20.07 1.00 -9.03
C SER A 338 20.72 1.75 -7.88
N GLU A 339 21.96 1.36 -7.58
CA GLU A 339 22.78 2.03 -6.56
C GLU A 339 23.02 3.49 -6.91
N GLU A 340 23.25 3.79 -8.19
CA GLU A 340 23.43 5.14 -8.71
C GLU A 340 22.18 6.00 -8.49
N SER A 341 20.99 5.43 -8.73
CA SER A 341 19.72 6.13 -8.52
C SER A 341 19.48 6.42 -7.04
N MET A 342 19.69 5.43 -6.16
CA MET A 342 19.54 5.65 -4.71
C MET A 342 20.52 6.70 -4.20
N ARG A 343 21.79 6.69 -4.63
CA ARG A 343 22.78 7.72 -4.27
C ARG A 343 22.40 9.11 -4.75
N ALA A 344 21.90 9.22 -5.98
CA ALA A 344 21.45 10.50 -6.52
C ALA A 344 20.28 11.07 -5.71
N LEU A 345 19.34 10.22 -5.30
CA LEU A 345 18.21 10.62 -4.45
C LEU A 345 18.69 11.09 -3.07
N GLU A 346 19.58 10.35 -2.42
CA GLU A 346 20.18 10.74 -1.14
C GLU A 346 20.87 12.11 -1.23
N GLN A 347 21.63 12.35 -2.30
CA GLN A 347 22.26 13.64 -2.55
C GLN A 347 21.22 14.76 -2.69
N GLU A 348 20.14 14.52 -3.43
CA GLU A 348 19.08 15.51 -3.64
C GLU A 348 18.25 15.77 -2.37
N PHE A 349 18.12 14.79 -1.50
CA PHE A 349 17.57 14.97 -0.15
C PHE A 349 18.55 15.65 0.82
N GLY A 350 19.82 15.84 0.43
CA GLY A 350 20.84 16.50 1.25
C GLY A 350 21.42 15.61 2.34
N VAL A 351 21.43 14.29 2.12
CA VAL A 351 22.05 13.32 3.03
C VAL A 351 23.56 13.55 3.07
N ARG A 352 24.12 13.51 4.28
CA ARG A 352 25.55 13.76 4.54
C ARG A 352 26.10 12.67 5.44
N LYS A 353 27.41 12.48 5.41
CA LYS A 353 28.09 11.59 6.35
C LYS A 353 28.51 12.36 7.60
N ASP A 354 28.32 11.77 8.77
CA ASP A 354 28.87 12.27 10.03
C ASP A 354 30.36 11.92 10.19
N ILE A 355 30.96 12.26 11.33
CA ILE A 355 32.39 11.97 11.59
C ILE A 355 32.67 10.47 11.78
N GLN A 356 31.64 9.66 12.03
CA GLN A 356 31.70 8.21 12.12
C GLN A 356 31.40 7.51 10.79
N GLY A 357 30.93 8.23 9.77
CA GLY A 357 30.53 7.68 8.47
C GLY A 357 29.07 7.24 8.38
N GLU A 358 28.24 7.59 9.36
CA GLU A 358 26.80 7.33 9.34
C GLU A 358 26.05 8.38 8.50
N ASP A 359 24.97 7.97 7.84
CA ASP A 359 24.12 8.89 7.07
C ASP A 359 23.24 9.74 7.99
N ILE A 360 23.45 11.06 7.91
CA ILE A 360 22.58 12.07 8.50
C ILE A 360 21.58 12.52 7.45
N TRP A 361 20.32 12.24 7.71
CA TRP A 361 19.20 12.73 6.93
C TRP A 361 18.76 14.10 7.48
N PRO A 362 18.66 15.15 6.65
CA PRO A 362 18.17 16.46 7.10
C PRO A 362 16.64 16.51 7.14
N LEU A 363 15.96 15.39 6.88
CA LEU A 363 14.52 15.25 6.86
C LEU A 363 14.03 14.58 8.16
N ASP A 364 12.80 14.89 8.52
CA ASP A 364 12.03 14.20 9.56
C ASP A 364 10.62 13.90 9.01
N GLU A 365 9.75 13.33 9.85
CA GLU A 365 8.37 13.03 9.47
C GLU A 365 7.62 14.30 9.06
N ARG A 366 7.90 15.42 9.73
CA ARG A 366 7.25 16.70 9.47
C ARG A 366 7.59 17.25 8.09
N ALA A 367 8.83 17.09 7.62
CA ALA A 367 9.23 17.50 6.29
C ALA A 367 8.41 16.80 5.19
N VAL A 368 8.01 15.54 5.40
CA VAL A 368 7.15 14.80 4.48
C VAL A 368 5.73 15.35 4.48
N GLU A 369 5.17 15.65 5.66
CA GLU A 369 3.84 16.27 5.77
C GLU A 369 3.82 17.67 5.15
N ASP A 370 4.85 18.48 5.36
CA ASP A 370 4.96 19.81 4.74
C ASP A 370 5.04 19.72 3.20
N ALA A 371 5.66 18.66 2.66
CA ALA A 371 5.66 18.39 1.21
C ALA A 371 4.27 18.03 0.69
N ILE A 372 3.50 17.20 1.41
CA ILE A 372 2.10 16.88 1.08
C ILE A 372 1.27 18.15 1.06
N ASP A 373 1.35 18.97 2.10
CA ASP A 373 0.62 20.24 2.21
C ASP A 373 1.00 21.22 1.08
N ALA A 374 2.29 21.30 0.75
CA ALA A 374 2.78 22.11 -0.36
C ALA A 374 2.17 21.65 -1.70
N ILE A 375 2.17 20.34 -1.99
CA ILE A 375 1.58 19.77 -3.21
C ILE A 375 0.07 20.05 -3.27
N ARG A 376 -0.64 19.83 -2.17
CA ARG A 376 -2.09 20.10 -2.08
C ARG A 376 -2.44 21.57 -2.33
N SER A 377 -1.55 22.48 -1.95
CA SER A 377 -1.76 23.93 -2.08
C SER A 377 -1.30 24.48 -3.43
N ARG A 378 -0.20 23.97 -3.98
CA ARG A 378 0.50 24.58 -5.13
C ARG A 378 0.63 23.67 -6.35
N GLY A 379 0.22 22.40 -6.25
CA GLY A 379 0.34 21.41 -7.31
C GLY A 379 1.78 21.26 -7.78
N TYR A 380 2.00 21.32 -9.10
CA TYR A 380 3.32 21.19 -9.71
C TYR A 380 4.35 22.23 -9.25
N GLU A 381 3.90 23.40 -8.82
CA GLU A 381 4.76 24.51 -8.37
C GLU A 381 5.14 24.39 -6.88
N ALA A 382 4.65 23.37 -6.17
CA ALA A 382 5.04 23.08 -4.81
C ALA A 382 6.55 22.84 -4.72
N ARG A 383 7.24 23.52 -3.80
CA ARG A 383 8.70 23.41 -3.63
C ARG A 383 9.04 22.86 -2.26
N PHE A 384 9.84 21.80 -2.21
CA PHE A 384 10.21 21.12 -0.96
C PHE A 384 11.52 20.32 -1.13
N TYR A 385 12.11 19.95 0.01
CA TYR A 385 13.37 19.21 0.21
C TYR A 385 14.66 19.85 -0.33
N GLY A 386 15.78 19.57 0.36
CA GLY A 386 17.12 20.01 -0.06
C GLY A 386 17.39 21.51 0.15
N GLU A 387 18.66 21.91 0.03
CA GLU A 387 19.09 23.31 0.20
C GLU A 387 18.49 24.24 -0.87
N LYS A 388 18.26 23.70 -2.07
CA LYS A 388 17.54 24.35 -3.16
C LYS A 388 16.26 23.56 -3.43
N ALA A 389 15.22 23.86 -2.66
CA ALA A 389 13.89 23.29 -2.81
C ALA A 389 13.50 23.17 -4.28
N LYS A 390 13.25 21.96 -4.77
CA LYS A 390 12.83 21.68 -6.15
C LYS A 390 11.32 21.73 -6.28
N SER A 391 10.81 22.12 -7.44
CA SER A 391 9.37 21.99 -7.68
C SER A 391 8.97 20.51 -7.78
N LEU A 392 7.69 20.19 -7.54
CA LEU A 392 7.18 18.84 -7.78
C LEU A 392 7.44 18.41 -9.23
N ARG A 393 7.29 19.31 -10.20
CA ARG A 393 7.61 19.03 -11.61
C ARG A 393 9.08 18.61 -11.79
N ASP A 394 10.01 19.35 -11.21
CA ASP A 394 11.44 19.02 -11.27
C ASP A 394 11.74 17.68 -10.59
N TRP A 395 11.06 17.36 -9.49
CA TRP A 395 11.15 16.06 -8.83
C TRP A 395 10.67 14.93 -9.74
N ILE A 396 9.50 15.08 -10.36
CA ILE A 396 8.95 14.09 -11.30
C ILE A 396 9.92 13.85 -12.45
N GLU A 397 10.43 14.92 -13.08
CA GLU A 397 11.41 14.82 -14.17
C GLU A 397 12.70 14.11 -13.74
N LEU A 398 13.22 14.44 -12.55
CA LEU A 398 14.38 13.76 -11.97
C LEU A 398 14.14 12.26 -11.79
N LEU A 399 13.02 11.85 -11.19
CA LEU A 399 12.73 10.44 -10.93
C LEU A 399 12.66 9.63 -12.24
N PHE A 400 11.97 10.16 -13.25
CA PHE A 400 11.89 9.49 -14.56
C PHE A 400 13.24 9.46 -15.27
N ASN A 401 14.09 10.49 -15.14
CA ASN A 401 15.45 10.48 -15.67
C ASN A 401 16.34 9.42 -15.02
N LEU A 402 16.28 9.29 -13.69
CA LEU A 402 17.02 8.26 -12.95
C LEU A 402 16.56 6.87 -13.38
N ALA A 403 15.24 6.62 -13.36
CA ALA A 403 14.70 5.32 -13.75
C ALA A 403 15.01 4.98 -15.22
N ARG A 404 14.88 5.93 -16.17
CA ARG A 404 15.25 5.70 -17.57
C ARG A 404 16.73 5.33 -17.74
N THR A 405 17.61 5.89 -16.91
CA THR A 405 19.05 5.57 -16.97
C THR A 405 19.34 4.18 -16.43
N ALA A 406 18.69 3.81 -15.32
CA ALA A 406 18.88 2.54 -14.62
C ALA A 406 18.27 1.33 -15.35
N LEU A 407 17.12 1.51 -16.01
CA LEU A 407 16.40 0.40 -16.63
C LEU A 407 17.06 -0.09 -17.93
N SER A 408 16.83 -1.38 -18.21
CA SER A 408 17.14 -1.99 -19.51
C SER A 408 16.35 -1.33 -20.64
N GLU A 409 16.84 -1.44 -21.89
CA GLU A 409 16.17 -0.85 -23.06
C GLU A 409 14.70 -1.28 -23.18
N ASN A 410 14.41 -2.56 -22.94
CA ASN A 410 13.06 -3.12 -23.01
C ASN A 410 12.12 -2.60 -21.93
N GLU A 411 12.64 -2.19 -20.76
CA GLU A 411 11.80 -1.73 -19.65
C GLU A 411 11.58 -0.22 -19.65
N ARG A 412 12.41 0.54 -20.38
CA ARG A 412 12.28 2.01 -20.49
C ARG A 412 10.96 2.43 -21.16
N SER A 413 10.42 1.63 -22.07
CA SER A 413 9.18 1.96 -22.77
C SER A 413 7.97 2.06 -21.85
N TYR A 414 7.93 1.29 -20.75
CA TYR A 414 6.84 1.35 -19.76
C TYR A 414 6.73 2.71 -19.07
N LEU A 415 7.83 3.47 -18.98
CA LEU A 415 7.81 4.77 -18.30
C LEU A 415 7.00 5.83 -19.06
N LYS A 416 6.84 5.70 -20.37
CA LYS A 416 6.24 6.74 -21.22
C LYS A 416 4.79 7.07 -20.83
N GLY A 417 3.97 6.04 -20.60
CA GLY A 417 2.55 6.21 -20.27
C GLY A 417 2.37 6.86 -18.90
N ILE A 418 3.03 6.30 -17.87
CA ILE A 418 2.95 6.83 -16.50
C ILE A 418 3.55 8.24 -16.38
N GLU A 419 4.61 8.56 -17.13
CA GLU A 419 5.20 9.90 -17.13
C GLU A 419 4.24 10.95 -17.71
N ALA A 420 3.59 10.63 -18.83
CA ALA A 420 2.54 11.48 -19.40
C ALA A 420 1.34 11.61 -18.45
N PHE A 421 0.94 10.51 -17.78
CA PHE A 421 -0.11 10.52 -16.77
C PHE A 421 0.26 11.41 -15.57
N ALA A 422 1.50 11.34 -15.08
CA ALA A 422 2.00 12.14 -13.97
C ALA A 422 2.02 13.64 -14.27
N LEU A 423 2.23 14.03 -15.53
CA LEU A 423 2.35 15.42 -15.97
C LEU A 423 1.04 16.01 -16.55
N SER A 424 -0.04 15.24 -16.60
CA SER A 424 -1.34 15.66 -17.16
C SER A 424 -2.39 16.00 -16.10
N LYS A 425 -2.04 16.03 -14.80
CA LYS A 425 -3.00 16.27 -13.72
C LYS A 425 -3.60 17.68 -13.82
N ALA A 426 -4.92 17.75 -13.79
CA ALA A 426 -5.70 18.99 -13.75
C ALA A 426 -6.25 19.23 -12.35
N TRP A 427 -5.36 19.44 -11.37
CA TRP A 427 -5.77 19.61 -9.98
C TRP A 427 -6.51 20.92 -9.72
N LYS A 428 -7.54 20.84 -8.89
CA LYS A 428 -8.12 22.01 -8.24
C LYS A 428 -7.23 22.36 -7.04
N LEU A 429 -6.50 23.47 -7.13
CA LEU A 429 -5.62 23.91 -6.04
C LEU A 429 -6.41 24.67 -4.98
N ASN A 430 -6.00 24.53 -3.72
CA ASN A 430 -6.49 25.37 -2.63
C ASN A 430 -5.95 26.80 -2.83
N GLY A 431 -6.84 27.76 -3.09
CA GLY A 431 -6.54 29.18 -3.21
C GLY A 431 -7.58 30.02 -2.49
#